data_AF-A0A9E2XXH7-F1
#
_entry.id   AF-A0A9E2XXH7-F1
#
_cell.length_a   1.000
_cell.length_b   1.000
_cell.length_c   1.000
_cell.angle_alpha   90.00
_cell.angle_beta   90.00
_cell.angle_gamma   90.00
#
_symmetry.space_group_name_H-M   'P 1'
#
loop_
_entity.id
_entity.type
_entity.pdbx_description
1 polymer ?
#
loop_
_entity_poly.entity_id
_entity_poly.type
_entity_poly.pdbx_seq_one_letter_code
_entity_poly.pdbx_strand_id
1 'polypeptide(L)'
;MRSMRDLWPEAPSIVILTGAGISQESGLATFRDADGIWAQVRLEEVATPEAFARDPARVLAFYDARRRQLQHPSVTPNAAHEALARLETVRPGEVMIATQNIDDLHERAGSRAVIHMHGELLKARCTACGQTTLCYDDLTGNEGCPICAIEGQLRPHVVWFGEMPLGLEAIYQVLAQCKVFVSIGTSGSVEPAASFVEEARRAGA
;
A
#
# COMPACT_ATOMS: atom_id res chain seq x y z
N MET A 1 -3.45 -7.45 13.53
CA MET A 1 -3.48 -6.02 13.18
C MET A 1 -3.62 -5.23 14.46
N ARG A 2 -2.83 -4.17 14.65
CA ARG A 2 -3.08 -3.21 15.74
C ARG A 2 -4.44 -2.55 15.47
N SER A 3 -5.28 -2.43 16.49
CA SER A 3 -6.56 -1.74 16.36
C SER A 3 -6.31 -0.25 16.11
N MET A 4 -7.25 0.46 15.49
CA MET A 4 -7.15 1.92 15.36
C MET A 4 -6.89 2.60 16.71
N ARG A 5 -7.52 2.10 17.79
CA ARG A 5 -7.34 2.63 19.15
C ARG A 5 -5.94 2.38 19.71
N ASP A 6 -5.22 1.39 19.19
CA ASP A 6 -3.85 1.09 19.61
C ASP A 6 -2.85 2.08 19.01
N LEU A 7 -3.15 2.60 17.81
CA LEU A 7 -2.32 3.58 17.11
C LEU A 7 -2.77 5.03 17.40
N TRP A 8 -4.07 5.23 17.57
CA TRP A 8 -4.71 6.52 17.76
C TRP A 8 -5.84 6.40 18.80
N PRO A 9 -5.54 6.69 20.08
CA PRO A 9 -6.56 6.72 21.14
C PRO A 9 -7.67 7.75 20.87
N GLU A 10 -7.34 8.84 20.18
CA GLU A 10 -8.27 9.81 19.61
C GLU A 10 -8.01 9.97 18.11
N ALA A 11 -9.00 10.44 17.33
CA ALA A 11 -8.85 10.57 15.89
C ALA A 11 -7.71 11.57 15.54
N PRO A 12 -6.75 11.18 14.68
CA PRO A 12 -5.64 12.06 14.32
C PRO A 12 -6.14 13.29 13.57
N SER A 13 -5.51 14.42 13.84
CA SER A 13 -5.89 15.73 13.29
C SER A 13 -5.37 15.94 11.86
N ILE A 14 -4.32 15.21 11.46
CA ILE A 14 -3.66 15.32 10.16
C ILE A 14 -3.73 13.98 9.43
N VAL A 15 -4.38 13.98 8.26
CA VAL A 15 -4.45 12.82 7.37
C VAL A 15 -3.62 13.09 6.13
N ILE A 16 -2.72 12.16 5.81
CA ILE A 16 -1.83 12.26 4.67
C ILE A 16 -2.10 11.10 3.73
N LEU A 17 -2.68 11.38 2.57
CA LEU A 17 -2.82 10.42 1.49
C LEU A 17 -1.56 10.45 0.62
N THR A 18 -0.90 9.32 0.45
CA THR A 18 0.26 9.18 -0.43
C THR A 18 -0.02 8.22 -1.59
N GLY A 19 0.64 8.44 -2.72
CA GLY A 19 0.62 7.56 -3.89
C GLY A 19 2.00 7.44 -4.54
N ALA A 20 2.05 6.77 -5.70
CA ALA A 20 3.32 6.29 -6.27
C ALA A 20 4.35 7.38 -6.56
N GLY A 21 3.90 8.62 -6.82
CA GLY A 21 4.78 9.76 -7.05
C GLY A 21 5.68 10.09 -5.86
N ILE A 22 5.28 9.77 -4.62
CA ILE A 22 6.15 9.98 -3.45
C ILE A 22 7.40 9.08 -3.50
N SER A 23 7.31 7.91 -4.13
CA SER A 23 8.37 6.91 -4.21
C SER A 23 9.23 7.02 -5.49
N GLN A 24 8.90 7.96 -6.39
CA GLN A 24 9.62 8.11 -7.66
C GLN A 24 11.09 8.46 -7.46
N GLU A 25 11.39 9.42 -6.57
CA GLU A 25 12.76 9.81 -6.23
C GLU A 25 13.56 8.71 -5.50
N SER A 26 12.87 7.65 -5.04
CA SER A 26 13.49 6.46 -4.44
C SER A 26 13.80 5.35 -5.46
N GLY A 27 13.65 5.63 -6.76
CA GLY A 27 13.93 4.68 -7.84
C GLY A 27 12.82 3.66 -8.10
N LEU A 28 11.62 3.89 -7.56
CA LEU A 28 10.44 3.08 -7.87
C LEU A 28 9.62 3.77 -8.96
N ALA A 29 9.33 3.03 -10.04
CA ALA A 29 8.52 3.54 -11.14
C ALA A 29 7.09 3.82 -10.66
N THR A 30 6.50 4.92 -11.13
CA THR A 30 5.07 5.15 -10.94
C THR A 30 4.26 4.24 -11.86
N PHE A 31 2.95 4.20 -11.63
CA PHE A 31 2.06 3.34 -12.40
C PHE A 31 1.61 3.95 -13.73
N ARG A 32 1.36 5.27 -13.77
CA ARG A 32 0.61 5.93 -14.85
C ARG A 32 1.42 6.95 -15.66
N ASP A 33 2.70 7.14 -15.35
CA ASP A 33 3.57 7.98 -16.18
C ASP A 33 3.76 7.36 -17.58
N ALA A 34 4.23 8.17 -18.54
CA ALA A 34 4.40 7.74 -19.93
C ALA A 34 5.35 6.53 -20.08
N ASP A 35 6.30 6.40 -19.17
CA ASP A 35 7.25 5.29 -19.01
C ASP A 35 6.92 4.39 -17.81
N GLY A 36 5.77 4.61 -17.17
CA GLY A 36 5.31 3.90 -15.98
C GLY A 36 4.88 2.45 -16.25
N ILE A 37 4.56 1.74 -15.18
CA ILE A 37 4.28 0.29 -15.21
C ILE A 37 3.20 -0.08 -16.24
N TRP A 38 2.11 0.69 -16.31
CA TRP A 38 0.99 0.37 -17.21
C TRP A 38 1.24 0.71 -18.68
N ALA A 39 2.30 1.46 -18.99
CA ALA A 39 2.75 1.64 -20.37
C ALA A 39 3.47 0.39 -20.90
N GLN A 40 3.98 -0.46 -20.01
CA GLN A 40 4.79 -1.64 -20.34
C GLN A 40 4.02 -2.95 -20.21
N VAL A 41 3.04 -3.02 -19.30
CA VAL A 41 2.24 -4.22 -19.03
C VAL A 41 0.78 -3.84 -18.88
N ARG A 42 -0.12 -4.64 -19.46
CA ARG A 42 -1.57 -4.44 -19.32
C ARG A 42 -2.03 -4.84 -17.91
N LEU A 43 -2.73 -3.95 -17.22
CA LEU A 43 -3.18 -4.21 -15.85
C LEU A 43 -4.08 -5.46 -15.75
N GLU A 44 -4.92 -5.71 -16.77
CA GLU A 44 -5.85 -6.85 -16.81
C GLU A 44 -5.15 -8.20 -17.01
N GLU A 45 -3.82 -8.19 -17.18
CA GLU A 45 -2.99 -9.38 -17.28
C GLU A 45 -2.27 -9.71 -15.99
N VAL A 46 -2.19 -8.78 -15.03
CA VAL A 46 -1.30 -8.91 -13.86
C VAL A 46 -1.84 -8.39 -12.53
N ALA A 47 -2.90 -7.58 -12.53
CA ALA A 47 -3.38 -6.90 -11.32
C ALA A 47 -4.89 -7.01 -11.13
N THR A 48 -5.48 -8.16 -11.49
CA THR A 48 -6.89 -8.51 -11.23
C THR A 48 -7.01 -9.95 -10.70
N PRO A 49 -8.07 -10.26 -9.92
CA PRO A 49 -8.36 -11.64 -9.52
C PRO A 49 -8.51 -12.59 -10.73
N GLU A 50 -9.12 -12.12 -11.82
CA GLU A 50 -9.31 -12.90 -13.04
C GLU A 50 -7.99 -13.20 -13.75
N ALA A 51 -7.05 -12.26 -13.73
CA ALA A 51 -5.72 -12.46 -14.27
C ALA A 51 -4.98 -13.56 -13.50
N PHE A 52 -5.06 -13.52 -12.16
CA PHE A 52 -4.46 -14.53 -11.31
C PHE A 52 -5.11 -15.90 -11.49
N ALA A 53 -6.44 -15.97 -11.58
CA ALA A 53 -7.13 -17.23 -11.85
C ALA A 53 -6.77 -17.83 -13.22
N ARG A 54 -6.53 -16.98 -14.23
CA ARG A 54 -6.18 -17.40 -15.59
C ARG A 54 -4.74 -17.85 -15.73
N ASP A 55 -3.79 -17.09 -15.16
CA ASP A 55 -2.35 -17.35 -15.27
C ASP A 55 -1.63 -16.89 -13.98
N PRO A 56 -1.67 -17.70 -12.91
CA PRO A 56 -1.03 -17.37 -11.65
C PRO A 56 0.47 -17.12 -11.83
N ALA A 57 1.15 -17.93 -12.64
CA ALA A 57 2.60 -17.85 -12.82
C ALA A 57 3.02 -16.48 -13.37
N ARG A 58 2.28 -15.94 -14.37
CA ARG A 58 2.54 -14.60 -14.91
C ARG A 58 2.34 -13.50 -13.88
N VAL A 59 1.25 -13.58 -13.10
CA VAL A 59 0.98 -12.61 -12.04
C VAL A 59 2.05 -12.67 -10.95
N LEU A 60 2.42 -13.87 -10.50
CA LEU A 60 3.46 -14.05 -9.49
C LEU A 60 4.81 -13.50 -9.98
N ALA A 61 5.23 -13.84 -11.20
CA ALA A 61 6.47 -13.32 -11.78
C ALA A 61 6.49 -11.78 -11.86
N PHE A 62 5.34 -11.15 -12.17
CA PHE A 62 5.20 -9.70 -12.18
C PHE A 62 5.42 -9.07 -10.79
N TYR A 63 4.86 -9.66 -9.73
CA TYR A 63 5.04 -9.16 -8.36
C TYR A 63 6.41 -9.52 -7.77
N ASP A 64 6.95 -10.69 -8.10
CA ASP A 64 8.28 -11.15 -7.68
C ASP A 64 9.37 -10.22 -8.21
N ALA A 65 9.28 -9.79 -9.48
CA ALA A 65 10.20 -8.79 -10.04
C ALA A 65 10.20 -7.47 -9.25
N ARG A 66 9.01 -7.00 -8.85
CA ARG A 66 8.87 -5.77 -8.03
C ARG A 66 9.38 -5.98 -6.61
N ARG A 67 9.16 -7.16 -6.04
CA ARG A 67 9.66 -7.51 -4.71
C ARG A 67 11.18 -7.48 -4.67
N ARG A 68 11.84 -8.03 -5.69
CA ARG A 68 13.29 -7.94 -5.85
C ARG A 68 13.76 -6.50 -6.02
N GLN A 69 13.07 -5.70 -6.84
CA GLN A 69 13.40 -4.27 -7.00
C GLN A 69 13.29 -3.49 -5.67
N LEU A 70 12.20 -3.67 -4.92
CA LEU A 70 11.98 -2.99 -3.63
C LEU A 70 13.05 -3.33 -2.58
N GLN A 71 13.66 -4.52 -2.69
CA GLN A 71 14.75 -4.96 -1.82
C GLN A 71 16.14 -4.55 -2.34
N HIS A 72 16.24 -3.91 -3.52
CA HIS A 72 17.51 -3.45 -4.03
C HIS A 72 18.10 -2.37 -3.10
N PRO A 73 19.41 -2.42 -2.75
CA PRO A 73 20.01 -1.48 -1.79
C PRO A 73 19.91 0.01 -2.16
N SER A 74 19.71 0.32 -3.45
CA SER A 74 19.51 1.70 -3.90
C SER A 74 18.10 2.23 -3.67
N VAL A 75 17.14 1.37 -3.31
CA VAL A 75 15.76 1.77 -3.01
C VAL A 75 15.67 2.09 -1.52
N THR A 76 15.87 3.38 -1.23
CA THR A 76 15.82 3.94 0.13
C THR A 76 14.75 5.03 0.23
N PRO A 77 14.23 5.31 1.43
CA PRO A 77 13.36 6.46 1.61
C PRO A 77 14.04 7.75 1.13
N ASN A 78 13.24 8.66 0.57
CA ASN A 78 13.69 9.98 0.15
C ASN A 78 13.26 11.06 1.16
N ALA A 79 13.61 12.32 0.87
CA ALA A 79 13.34 13.46 1.74
C ALA A 79 11.85 13.64 2.10
N ALA A 80 10.92 13.25 1.22
CA ALA A 80 9.49 13.31 1.51
C ALA A 80 9.09 12.31 2.59
N HIS A 81 9.52 11.05 2.46
CA HIS A 81 9.27 10.01 3.47
C HIS A 81 9.86 10.39 4.83
N GLU A 82 11.11 10.86 4.84
CA GLU A 82 11.78 11.34 6.06
C GLU A 82 11.05 12.53 6.68
N ALA A 83 10.51 13.46 5.88
CA ALA A 83 9.74 14.58 6.39
C ALA A 83 8.44 14.13 7.06
N LEU A 84 7.75 13.13 6.50
CA LEU A 84 6.54 12.58 7.11
C LEU A 84 6.84 11.83 8.41
N ALA A 85 7.91 11.03 8.45
CA ALA A 85 8.34 10.36 9.67
C ALA A 85 8.74 11.36 10.77
N ARG A 86 9.42 12.46 10.41
CA ARG A 86 9.71 13.55 11.35
C ARG A 86 8.44 14.24 11.83
N LEU A 87 7.47 14.50 10.95
CA LEU A 87 6.19 15.11 11.30
C LEU A 87 5.43 14.26 12.33
N GLU A 88 5.33 12.95 12.09
CA GLU A 88 4.73 12.01 13.05
C GLU A 88 5.46 12.06 14.40
N THR A 89 6.80 12.11 14.38
CA THR A 89 7.62 12.17 15.60
C THR A 89 7.36 13.43 16.43
N VAL A 90 7.22 14.60 15.78
CA VAL A 90 6.97 15.87 16.49
C VAL A 90 5.48 16.10 16.83
N ARG A 91 4.57 15.29 16.29
CA ARG A 91 3.12 15.35 16.51
C ARG A 91 2.55 13.94 16.80
N PRO A 92 2.99 13.31 17.90
CA PRO A 92 2.62 11.92 18.20
C PRO A 92 1.11 11.78 18.38
N GLY A 93 0.52 10.78 17.72
CA GLY A 93 -0.92 10.50 17.78
C GLY A 93 -1.79 11.45 16.95
N GLU A 94 -1.21 12.46 16.29
CA GLU A 94 -1.96 13.43 15.48
C GLU A 94 -1.88 13.17 13.97
N VAL A 95 -0.96 12.31 13.54
CA VAL A 95 -0.71 12.04 12.11
C VAL A 95 -1.15 10.64 11.76
N MET A 96 -1.85 10.50 10.64
CA MET A 96 -2.09 9.23 9.96
C MET A 96 -1.68 9.32 8.50
N ILE A 97 -0.90 8.34 8.05
CA ILE A 97 -0.55 8.17 6.65
C ILE A 97 -1.42 7.06 6.06
N ALA A 98 -2.30 7.40 5.13
CA ALA A 98 -2.94 6.42 4.26
C ALA A 98 -2.12 6.33 2.96
N THR A 99 -1.53 5.18 2.66
CA THR A 99 -0.71 5.00 1.46
C THR A 99 -1.38 4.06 0.46
N GLN A 100 -1.47 4.52 -0.79
CA GLN A 100 -1.84 3.70 -1.94
C GLN A 100 -0.67 2.81 -2.40
N ASN A 101 0.54 3.07 -1.91
CA ASN A 101 1.73 2.31 -2.29
C ASN A 101 1.75 0.97 -1.57
N ILE A 102 2.34 0.00 -2.26
CA ILE A 102 2.58 -1.34 -1.74
C ILE A 102 4.05 -1.54 -1.31
N ASP A 103 4.87 -0.50 -1.42
CA ASP A 103 6.22 -0.45 -0.84
C ASP A 103 6.17 -0.17 0.67
N ASP A 104 7.28 -0.36 1.38
CA ASP A 104 7.46 -0.15 2.82
C ASP A 104 8.36 1.06 3.13
N LEU A 105 8.43 2.05 2.21
CA LEU A 105 9.36 3.18 2.36
C LEU A 105 8.96 4.14 3.49
N HIS A 106 7.68 4.22 3.85
CA HIS A 106 7.22 4.99 5.01
C HIS A 106 7.76 4.42 6.32
N GLU A 107 7.69 3.10 6.47
CA GLU A 107 8.18 2.36 7.64
C GLU A 107 9.70 2.42 7.72
N ARG A 108 10.40 2.25 6.58
CA ARG A 108 11.86 2.39 6.51
C ARG A 108 12.32 3.80 6.89
N ALA A 109 11.52 4.83 6.62
CA ALA A 109 11.79 6.21 7.06
C ALA A 109 11.52 6.45 8.55
N GLY A 110 10.83 5.52 9.22
CA GLY A 110 10.50 5.60 10.65
C GLY A 110 9.05 5.91 10.97
N SER A 111 8.17 6.04 9.96
CA SER A 111 6.74 6.21 10.19
C SER A 111 6.13 4.95 10.81
N ARG A 112 5.18 5.11 11.73
CA ARG A 112 4.52 3.98 12.42
C ARG A 112 3.00 4.01 12.26
N ALA A 113 2.46 5.19 12.02
CA ALA A 113 1.03 5.46 11.92
C ALA A 113 0.54 5.35 10.46
N VAL A 114 0.78 4.18 9.83
CA VAL A 114 0.58 3.94 8.38
C VAL A 114 -0.53 2.92 8.14
N ILE A 115 -1.43 3.24 7.19
CA ILE A 115 -2.44 2.31 6.64
C ILE A 115 -2.12 2.06 5.16
N HIS A 116 -1.72 0.82 4.85
CA HIS A 116 -1.54 0.35 3.47
C HIS A 116 -2.88 -0.06 2.86
N MET A 117 -3.57 0.88 2.22
CA MET A 117 -4.91 0.60 1.69
C MET A 117 -4.89 -0.37 0.50
N HIS A 118 -3.75 -0.50 -0.20
CA HIS A 118 -3.59 -1.48 -1.28
C HIS A 118 -2.72 -2.69 -0.91
N GLY A 119 -2.48 -2.89 0.39
CA GLY A 119 -1.63 -3.97 0.88
C GLY A 119 -0.14 -3.69 0.72
N GLU A 120 0.67 -4.73 0.87
CA GLU A 120 2.12 -4.64 1.05
C GLU A 120 2.84 -5.72 0.24
N LEU A 121 3.88 -5.33 -0.50
CA LEU A 121 4.58 -6.19 -1.45
C LEU A 121 5.47 -7.24 -0.78
N LEU A 122 5.99 -6.93 0.40
CA LEU A 122 6.80 -7.83 1.24
C LEU A 122 5.93 -8.74 2.12
N LYS A 123 4.64 -8.87 1.78
CA LYS A 123 3.70 -9.79 2.40
C LYS A 123 3.02 -10.68 1.36
N ALA A 124 2.69 -11.89 1.79
CA ALA A 124 1.89 -12.84 1.04
C ALA A 124 0.64 -13.21 1.84
N ARG A 125 -0.46 -13.46 1.15
CA ARG A 125 -1.74 -13.88 1.73
C ARG A 125 -2.16 -15.22 1.14
N CYS A 126 -2.57 -16.13 2.01
CA CYS A 126 -3.13 -17.41 1.60
C CYS A 126 -4.60 -17.27 1.21
N THR A 127 -4.98 -17.73 0.03
CA THR A 127 -6.38 -17.74 -0.46
C THR A 127 -7.24 -18.79 0.25
N ALA A 128 -6.65 -19.80 0.88
CA ALA A 128 -7.40 -20.83 1.61
C ALA A 128 -7.70 -20.47 3.07
N CYS A 129 -6.73 -19.93 3.82
CA CYS A 129 -6.92 -19.61 5.25
C CYS A 129 -6.96 -18.11 5.56
N GLY A 130 -6.74 -17.24 4.57
CA GLY A 130 -6.76 -15.77 4.71
C GLY A 130 -5.56 -15.18 5.46
N GLN A 131 -4.69 -16.01 6.04
CA GLN A 131 -3.55 -15.54 6.82
C GLN A 131 -2.52 -14.83 5.94
N THR A 132 -1.91 -13.79 6.52
CA THR A 132 -0.88 -12.98 5.87
C THR A 132 0.45 -13.19 6.59
N THR A 133 1.53 -13.37 5.84
CA THR A 133 2.89 -13.56 6.35
C THR A 133 3.86 -12.62 5.64
N LEU A 134 4.99 -12.31 6.27
CA LEU A 134 6.13 -11.69 5.57
C LEU A 134 6.64 -12.64 4.49
N CYS A 135 7.02 -12.08 3.35
CA CYS A 135 7.51 -12.78 2.18
C CYS A 135 8.52 -11.89 1.46
N TYR A 136 9.79 -12.28 1.56
CA TYR A 136 10.92 -11.57 0.93
C TYR A 136 11.36 -12.27 -0.36
N ASP A 137 11.19 -13.59 -0.44
CA ASP A 137 11.52 -14.38 -1.61
C ASP A 137 10.42 -14.35 -2.68
N ASP A 138 10.72 -14.95 -3.83
CA ASP A 138 9.75 -15.16 -4.90
C ASP A 138 8.63 -16.09 -4.43
N LEU A 139 7.40 -15.78 -4.85
CA LEU A 139 6.25 -16.66 -4.66
C LEU A 139 6.17 -17.72 -5.75
N THR A 140 6.77 -17.45 -6.92
CA THR A 140 6.86 -18.43 -8.00
C THR A 140 7.66 -19.64 -7.52
N GLY A 141 7.05 -20.83 -7.58
CA GLY A 141 7.70 -22.09 -7.17
C GLY A 141 7.74 -22.34 -5.66
N ASN A 142 7.10 -21.49 -4.83
CA ASN A 142 6.97 -21.71 -3.39
C ASN A 142 5.62 -22.37 -3.07
N GLU A 143 5.68 -23.62 -2.63
CA GLU A 143 4.55 -24.52 -2.80
C GLU A 143 3.53 -24.47 -1.67
N GLY A 144 3.83 -24.07 -0.42
CA GLY A 144 2.88 -24.22 0.70
C GLY A 144 2.65 -22.97 1.56
N CYS A 145 1.40 -22.72 1.98
CA CYS A 145 1.12 -21.73 3.02
C CYS A 145 1.79 -22.15 4.34
N PRO A 146 2.60 -21.29 5.01
CA PRO A 146 3.28 -21.67 6.25
C PRO A 146 2.34 -21.87 7.45
N ILE A 147 1.06 -21.53 7.32
CA ILE A 147 0.07 -21.63 8.40
C ILE A 147 -0.83 -22.85 8.24
N CYS A 148 -1.42 -23.05 7.06
CA CYS A 148 -2.35 -24.16 6.82
C CYS A 148 -1.76 -25.29 5.98
N ALA A 149 -0.51 -25.16 5.51
CA ALA A 149 0.20 -26.12 4.65
C ALA A 149 -0.49 -26.42 3.30
N ILE A 150 -1.56 -25.71 2.92
CA ILE A 150 -2.22 -25.91 1.63
C ILE A 150 -1.37 -25.30 0.53
N GLU A 151 -1.12 -26.12 -0.49
CA GLU A 151 -0.22 -25.77 -1.57
C GLU A 151 -0.86 -24.90 -2.66
N GLY A 152 -0.04 -24.05 -3.29
CA GLY A 152 -0.45 -23.20 -4.43
C GLY A 152 -1.45 -22.09 -4.09
N GLN A 153 -1.65 -21.79 -2.80
CA GLN A 153 -2.65 -20.81 -2.34
C GLN A 153 -2.04 -19.45 -1.97
N LEU A 154 -0.73 -19.26 -2.09
CA LEU A 154 -0.11 -17.98 -1.76
C LEU A 154 -0.22 -17.03 -2.95
N ARG A 155 -0.65 -15.81 -2.66
CA ARG A 155 -0.60 -14.66 -3.58
C ARG A 155 0.04 -13.47 -2.87
N PRO A 156 0.51 -12.46 -3.62
CA PRO A 156 0.92 -11.18 -3.03
C PRO A 156 -0.20 -10.61 -2.16
N HIS A 157 0.14 -10.05 -1.00
CA HIS A 157 -0.80 -9.33 -0.15
C HIS A 157 -1.04 -7.93 -0.72
N VAL A 158 -1.54 -7.87 -1.94
CA VAL A 158 -1.86 -6.64 -2.68
C VAL A 158 -3.34 -6.68 -3.03
N VAL A 159 -4.00 -5.53 -2.91
CA VAL A 159 -5.36 -5.32 -3.39
C VAL A 159 -5.31 -5.12 -4.90
N TRP A 160 -5.97 -6.01 -5.63
CA TRP A 160 -6.09 -5.92 -7.08
C TRP A 160 -7.26 -5.05 -7.52
N PHE A 161 -7.24 -4.61 -8.77
CA PHE A 161 -8.39 -3.94 -9.35
C PHE A 161 -9.62 -4.87 -9.29
N GLY A 162 -10.73 -4.33 -8.80
CA GLY A 162 -11.95 -5.10 -8.51
C GLY A 162 -12.06 -5.60 -7.07
N GLU A 163 -10.98 -5.55 -6.27
CA GLU A 163 -11.01 -5.86 -4.84
C GLU A 163 -11.20 -4.61 -3.97
N MET A 164 -11.74 -4.81 -2.77
CA MET A 164 -11.94 -3.74 -1.80
C MET A 164 -10.60 -3.35 -1.14
N PRO A 165 -10.23 -2.05 -1.12
CA PRO A 165 -9.08 -1.58 -0.36
C PRO A 165 -9.18 -1.88 1.14
N LEU A 166 -8.02 -2.07 1.76
CA LEU A 166 -7.89 -2.36 3.18
C LEU A 166 -8.03 -1.09 4.02
N GLY A 167 -8.57 -1.24 5.24
CA GLY A 167 -8.59 -0.16 6.22
C GLY A 167 -9.50 1.02 5.88
N LEU A 168 -10.38 0.91 4.88
CA LEU A 168 -11.26 2.02 4.46
C LEU A 168 -12.13 2.55 5.59
N GLU A 169 -12.73 1.66 6.39
CA GLU A 169 -13.54 2.08 7.54
C GLU A 169 -12.73 3.00 8.47
N ALA A 170 -11.49 2.61 8.77
CA ALA A 170 -10.59 3.39 9.60
C ALA A 170 -10.25 4.75 8.96
N ILE A 171 -9.94 4.74 7.66
CA ILE A 171 -9.60 5.96 6.92
C ILE A 171 -10.79 6.92 6.93
N TYR A 172 -12.00 6.46 6.59
CA TYR A 172 -13.21 7.30 6.58
C TYR A 172 -13.56 7.85 7.97
N GLN A 173 -13.42 7.04 9.03
CA GLN A 173 -13.64 7.50 10.41
C GLN A 173 -12.71 8.67 10.78
N VAL A 174 -11.46 8.62 10.34
CA VAL A 174 -10.49 9.70 10.57
C VAL A 174 -10.74 10.89 9.66
N LEU A 175 -11.03 10.68 8.36
CA LEU A 175 -11.35 11.76 7.42
C LEU A 175 -12.51 12.62 7.92
N ALA A 176 -13.52 12.00 8.53
CA ALA A 176 -14.68 12.68 9.11
C ALA A 176 -14.36 13.60 10.31
N GLN A 177 -13.15 13.53 10.87
CA GLN A 177 -12.73 14.25 12.07
C GLN A 177 -11.42 15.03 11.89
N CYS A 178 -10.73 14.82 10.76
CA CYS A 178 -9.45 15.46 10.51
C CYS A 178 -9.62 16.97 10.33
N LYS A 179 -8.57 17.71 10.71
CA LYS A 179 -8.49 19.18 10.57
C LYS A 179 -7.64 19.61 9.40
N VAL A 180 -6.75 18.71 8.95
CA VAL A 180 -5.85 18.93 7.83
C VAL A 180 -5.79 17.65 7.02
N PHE A 181 -6.02 17.77 5.72
CA PHE A 181 -5.81 16.71 4.76
C PHE A 181 -4.70 17.12 3.77
N VAL A 182 -3.76 16.21 3.52
CA VAL A 182 -2.66 16.43 2.58
C VAL A 182 -2.64 15.28 1.58
N SER A 183 -2.57 15.59 0.29
CA SER A 183 -2.41 14.61 -0.79
C SER A 183 -1.02 14.77 -1.43
N ILE A 184 -0.23 13.70 -1.47
CA ILE A 184 1.16 13.73 -1.93
C ILE A 184 1.38 12.61 -2.96
N GLY A 185 1.85 12.98 -4.16
CA GLY A 185 2.32 12.02 -5.16
C GLY A 185 1.24 11.05 -5.68
N THR A 186 -0.03 11.46 -5.69
CA THR A 186 -1.13 10.68 -6.29
C THR A 186 -1.80 11.47 -7.41
N SER A 187 -2.26 10.76 -8.46
CA SER A 187 -3.01 11.36 -9.55
C SER A 187 -4.45 11.75 -9.17
N GLY A 188 -4.93 11.32 -7.99
CA GLY A 188 -6.31 11.56 -7.56
C GLY A 188 -7.35 10.92 -8.48
N SER A 189 -6.99 9.83 -9.18
CA SER A 189 -7.82 9.25 -10.24
C SER A 189 -8.27 7.82 -9.98
N VAL A 190 -7.90 7.23 -8.84
CA VAL A 190 -8.24 5.84 -8.49
C VAL A 190 -9.15 5.87 -7.27
N GLU A 191 -10.39 5.45 -7.45
CA GLU A 191 -11.34 5.31 -6.35
C GLU A 191 -10.99 4.11 -5.48
N PRO A 192 -11.29 4.18 -4.16
CA PRO A 192 -11.93 5.27 -3.43
C PRO A 192 -10.97 6.39 -2.98
N ALA A 193 -9.65 6.25 -3.17
CA ALA A 193 -8.66 7.21 -2.67
C ALA A 193 -8.85 8.62 -3.26
N ALA A 194 -9.28 8.71 -4.52
CA ALA A 194 -9.61 9.96 -5.21
C ALA A 194 -10.67 10.78 -4.46
N SER A 195 -11.67 10.12 -3.86
CA SER A 195 -12.74 10.79 -3.12
C SER A 195 -12.32 11.37 -1.76
N PHE A 196 -11.18 10.98 -1.19
CA PHE A 196 -10.80 11.36 0.18
C PHE A 196 -10.64 12.87 0.37
N VAL A 197 -10.19 13.60 -0.66
CA VAL A 197 -10.10 15.07 -0.62
C VAL A 197 -11.48 15.69 -0.38
N GLU A 198 -12.51 15.20 -1.07
CA GLU A 198 -13.87 15.73 -0.95
C GLU A 198 -14.50 15.36 0.40
N GLU A 199 -14.21 14.16 0.91
CA GLU A 199 -14.69 13.76 2.24
C GLU A 199 -14.06 14.59 3.36
N ALA A 200 -12.74 14.82 3.31
CA ALA A 200 -12.07 15.70 4.27
C ALA A 200 -12.62 17.13 4.21
N ARG A 201 -12.83 17.66 3.00
CA ARG A 201 -13.41 19.00 2.80
C ARG A 201 -14.83 19.10 3.38
N ARG A 202 -15.66 18.06 3.21
CA ARG A 202 -17.01 18.00 3.80
C ARG A 202 -16.99 17.97 5.33
N ALA A 203 -15.94 17.39 5.91
CA ALA A 203 -15.72 17.37 7.36
C ALA A 203 -15.14 18.68 7.92
N GLY A 204 -14.75 19.63 7.06
CA GLY A 204 -14.27 20.96 7.46
C GLY A 204 -12.74 21.09 7.58
N ALA A 205 -11.99 20.16 6.98
CA ALA A 205 -10.53 20.26 6.82
C ALA A 205 -10.10 21.20 5.67
#